data_AF-A0A967LN37-F1
#
_entry.id   AF-A0A967LN37-F1
#
_cell.length_a   1.000
_cell.length_b   1.000
_cell.length_c   1.000
_cell.angle_alpha   90.00
_cell.angle_beta   90.00
_cell.angle_gamma   90.00
#
_symmetry.space_group_name_H-M   'P 1'
#
loop_
_entity.id
_entity.type
_entity.pdbx_description
1 polymer ?
#
loop_
_entity_poly.entity_id
_entity_poly.type
_entity_poly.pdbx_seq_one_letter_code
_entity_poly.pdbx_strand_id
1 'polypeptide(L)'
;NLRDMDGYTPLHHSAARGDNETILYLVSQGADVTLIARSGQTTADMANSPEQRAQPHPATIALLEKLGSKNNHNCRSCGEGR
;
A
#
# COMPACT_ATOMS: atom_id res chain seq x y z
N ASN A 1 -4.11 -3.13 13.79
CA ASN A 1 -2.98 -2.19 13.60
C ASN A 1 -1.65 -2.69 14.17
N LEU A 2 -1.39 -4.01 14.18
CA LEU A 2 -0.07 -4.52 14.55
C LEU A 2 0.95 -4.17 13.46
N ARG A 3 2.20 -3.97 13.87
CA ARG A 3 3.29 -3.54 13.00
C ARG A 3 4.50 -4.44 13.21
N ASP A 4 5.20 -4.80 12.13
CA ASP A 4 6.46 -5.52 12.21
C ASP A 4 7.65 -4.61 12.58
N MET A 5 8.87 -5.14 12.52
CA MET A 5 10.09 -4.41 12.88
C MET A 5 10.36 -3.19 11.99
N ASP A 6 9.85 -3.21 10.76
CA ASP A 6 9.97 -2.12 9.78
C ASP A 6 8.77 -1.17 9.84
N GLY A 7 7.80 -1.45 10.72
CA GLY A 7 6.60 -0.66 10.90
C GLY A 7 5.51 -0.97 9.87
N TYR A 8 5.65 -2.03 9.07
CA TYR A 8 4.61 -2.46 8.14
C TYR A 8 3.47 -3.14 8.88
N THR A 9 2.26 -2.88 8.41
CA THR A 9 1.04 -3.54 8.89
C THR A 9 0.66 -4.68 7.95
N PRO A 10 -0.27 -5.57 8.34
CA PRO A 10 -0.84 -6.55 7.41
C PRO A 10 -1.37 -5.93 6.12
N LEU A 11 -1.92 -4.70 6.18
CA LEU A 11 -2.37 -3.96 5.01
C LEU A 11 -1.23 -3.59 4.05
N HIS A 12 -0.05 -3.22 4.55
CA HIS A 12 1.11 -2.94 3.70
C HIS A 12 1.51 -4.18 2.91
N HIS A 13 1.52 -5.35 3.59
CA HIS A 13 1.84 -6.63 2.97
C HIS A 13 0.78 -7.05 1.93
N SER A 14 -0.51 -6.86 2.22
CA SER A 14 -1.59 -7.12 1.26
C SER A 14 -1.53 -6.18 0.05
N ALA A 15 -1.23 -4.89 0.28
CA ALA A 15 -1.09 -3.89 -0.77
C ALA A 15 0.07 -4.19 -1.72
N ALA A 16 1.22 -4.63 -1.20
CA ALA A 16 2.37 -5.07 -1.99
C ALA A 16 2.09 -6.28 -2.88
N ARG A 17 1.02 -7.05 -2.58
CA ARG A 17 0.59 -8.23 -3.33
C ARG A 17 -0.60 -7.96 -4.25
N GLY A 18 -1.17 -6.75 -4.21
CA GLY A 18 -2.41 -6.42 -4.92
C GLY A 18 -3.66 -7.17 -4.40
N ASP A 19 -3.62 -7.64 -3.15
CA ASP A 19 -4.67 -8.49 -2.57
C ASP A 19 -5.83 -7.65 -2.01
N ASN A 20 -6.72 -7.24 -2.90
CA ASN A 20 -7.87 -6.39 -2.59
C ASN A 20 -8.86 -7.05 -1.63
N GLU A 21 -9.03 -8.38 -1.71
CA GLU A 21 -9.95 -9.11 -0.83
C GLU A 21 -9.46 -9.06 0.61
N THR A 22 -8.18 -9.34 0.83
CA THR A 22 -7.57 -9.25 2.17
C THR A 22 -7.58 -7.81 2.68
N ILE A 23 -7.34 -6.82 1.83
CA ILE A 23 -7.43 -5.39 2.23
C ILE A 23 -8.84 -5.07 2.73
N LEU A 24 -9.88 -5.38 1.96
CA LEU A 24 -11.27 -5.12 2.33
C LEU A 24 -11.64 -5.86 3.61
N TYR A 25 -11.22 -7.12 3.75
CA TYR A 25 -11.45 -7.89 4.97
C TYR A 25 -10.79 -7.21 6.18
N LEU A 26 -9.51 -6.87 6.12
CA LEU A 26 -8.80 -6.22 7.22
C LEU A 26 -9.44 -4.87 7.60
N VAL A 27 -9.84 -4.07 6.61
CA VAL A 27 -10.52 -2.79 6.84
C VAL A 27 -11.89 -3.01 7.50
N SER A 28 -12.64 -4.06 7.10
CA SER A 28 -13.89 -4.43 7.79
C SER A 28 -13.69 -4.79 9.26
N GLN A 29 -12.49 -5.27 9.62
CA GLN A 29 -12.08 -5.57 11.00
C GLN A 29 -11.53 -4.33 11.74
N GLY A 30 -11.60 -3.14 11.16
CA GLY A 30 -11.11 -1.89 11.75
C GLY A 30 -9.62 -1.64 11.56
N ALA A 31 -8.98 -2.27 10.57
CA ALA A 31 -7.59 -1.95 10.24
C ALA A 31 -7.46 -0.53 9.68
N ASP A 32 -6.46 0.19 10.16
CA ASP A 32 -6.16 1.56 9.77
C ASP A 32 -5.25 1.58 8.53
N VAL A 33 -5.80 2.07 7.42
CA VAL A 33 -5.09 2.19 6.13
C VAL A 33 -4.14 3.37 6.08
N THR A 34 -4.22 4.31 7.04
CA THR A 34 -3.46 5.56 7.04
C THR A 34 -2.07 5.43 7.67
N LEU A 35 -1.76 4.27 8.25
CA LEU A 35 -0.49 4.00 8.90
C LEU A 35 0.66 4.04 7.90
N ILE A 36 1.80 4.58 8.35
CA ILE A 36 2.99 4.84 7.52
C ILE A 36 4.17 4.09 8.09
N ALA A 37 4.78 3.18 7.33
CA ALA A 37 5.96 2.41 7.72
C ALA A 37 7.15 3.28 8.15
N ARG A 38 8.17 2.70 8.79
CA ARG A 38 9.34 3.46 9.29
C ARG A 38 10.13 4.12 8.15
N SER A 39 10.07 3.55 6.96
CA SER A 39 10.62 4.09 5.71
C SER A 39 9.85 5.28 5.15
N GLY A 40 8.69 5.64 5.73
CA GLY A 40 7.81 6.68 5.21
C GLY A 40 6.80 6.19 4.16
N GLN A 41 6.81 4.89 3.82
CA GLN A 41 5.85 4.31 2.86
C GLN A 41 4.46 4.21 3.48
N THR A 42 3.45 4.65 2.74
CA THR A 42 2.03 4.42 3.06
C THR A 42 1.58 3.04 2.58
N THR A 43 0.39 2.63 2.99
CA THR A 43 -0.26 1.42 2.44
C THR A 43 -0.40 1.50 0.93
N ALA A 44 -0.83 2.64 0.37
CA ALA A 44 -0.95 2.83 -1.08
C ALA A 44 0.41 2.85 -1.79
N ASP A 45 1.47 3.34 -1.15
CA ASP A 45 2.83 3.28 -1.72
C ASP A 45 3.26 1.83 -1.95
N MET A 46 2.86 0.88 -1.09
CA MET A 46 3.20 -0.53 -1.29
C MET A 46 2.59 -1.11 -2.58
N ALA A 47 1.40 -0.65 -2.96
CA ALA A 47 0.76 -1.06 -4.22
C ALA A 47 1.40 -0.41 -5.46
N ASN A 48 2.23 0.62 -5.29
CA ASN A 48 3.03 1.23 -6.36
C ASN A 48 4.36 0.49 -6.63
N SER A 49 4.67 -0.58 -5.89
CA SER A 49 5.91 -1.36 -6.03
C SER A 49 7.19 -0.49 -6.04
N PRO A 50 7.47 0.29 -4.99
CA PRO A 50 8.69 1.10 -4.88
C PRO A 50 9.97 0.24 -4.89
N GLU A 51 9.84 -1.05 -4.57
CA GLU A 51 10.93 -2.03 -4.54
C GLU A 51 10.94 -2.90 -5.80
N GLN A 52 11.27 -2.27 -6.93
CA GLN A 52 11.90 -2.76 -8.18
C GLN A 52 11.59 -4.15 -8.81
N ARG A 53 10.69 -4.99 -8.28
CA ARG A 53 10.45 -6.34 -8.83
C ARG A 53 8.99 -6.73 -9.08
N ALA A 54 8.02 -6.02 -8.51
CA ALA A 54 6.61 -6.22 -8.80
C ALA A 54 6.07 -5.11 -9.70
N GLN A 55 5.10 -5.43 -10.56
CA GLN A 55 4.36 -4.41 -11.29
C GLN A 55 3.51 -3.60 -10.29
N PRO A 56 3.23 -2.32 -10.57
CA PRO A 56 2.24 -1.57 -9.79
C PRO A 56 0.86 -2.26 -9.88
N HIS A 57 0.04 -2.06 -8.87
CA HIS A 57 -1.34 -2.57 -8.78
C HIS A 57 -2.35 -1.39 -8.83
N PRO A 58 -2.71 -0.87 -10.02
CA PRO A 58 -3.56 0.32 -10.16
C PRO A 58 -4.91 0.20 -9.45
N ALA A 59 -5.55 -0.97 -9.53
CA ALA A 59 -6.82 -1.22 -8.86
C ALA A 59 -6.69 -1.15 -7.33
N THR A 60 -5.59 -1.65 -6.78
CA THR A 60 -5.29 -1.63 -5.36
C THR A 60 -4.94 -0.22 -4.88
N ILE A 61 -4.20 0.54 -5.67
CA ILE A 61 -3.91 1.96 -5.40
C ILE A 61 -5.21 2.74 -5.29
N ALA A 62 -6.08 2.66 -6.31
CA ALA A 62 -7.35 3.37 -6.32
C ALA A 62 -8.27 2.95 -5.15
N LEU A 63 -8.25 1.67 -4.78
CA LEU A 63 -8.97 1.17 -3.61
C LEU A 63 -8.44 1.81 -2.32
N LEU A 64 -7.12 1.80 -2.11
CA LEU A 64 -6.50 2.32 -0.89
C LEU A 64 -6.65 3.85 -0.77
N GLU A 65 -6.56 4.57 -1.88
CA GLU A 65 -6.86 6.01 -1.94
C GLU A 65 -8.31 6.29 -1.54
N LYS A 66 -9.26 5.52 -2.09
CA LYS A 66 -10.69 5.63 -1.73
C LYS A 66 -10.94 5.33 -0.24
N LEU A 67 -10.14 4.43 0.35
CA LEU A 67 -10.21 4.09 1.77
C LEU A 67 -9.48 5.11 2.67
N GLY A 68 -8.76 6.08 2.10
CA GLY A 68 -8.12 7.17 2.83
C GLY A 68 -6.60 7.06 2.98
N SER A 69 -5.96 6.04 2.41
CA SER A 69 -4.49 5.98 2.33
C SER A 69 -3.98 6.99 1.31
N LYS A 70 -3.06 7.87 1.71
CA LYS A 70 -2.38 8.76 0.77
C LYS A 70 -1.44 7.96 -0.13
N ASN A 71 -1.43 8.26 -1.42
CA ASN A 71 -0.47 7.73 -2.37
C ASN A 71 0.59 8.81 -2.65
N ASN A 72 1.85 8.55 -2.34
CA ASN A 72 2.93 9.50 -2.57
C ASN A 72 3.47 9.41 -4.02
N HIS A 73 2.85 8.60 -4.88
CA HIS A 73 3.19 8.44 -6.30
C HIS A 73 4.66 8.03 -6.53
N ASN A 74 5.29 7.38 -5.55
CA ASN A 74 6.69 6.95 -5.59
C ASN A 74 6.91 5.68 -6.45
N CYS A 75 6.07 5.46 -7.46
CA CYS A 75 6.17 4.30 -8.34
C CYS A 75 7.47 4.36 -9.14
N ARG A 76 8.45 3.52 -8.82
CA ARG A 76 9.77 3.54 -9.48
C ARG A 76 9.76 2.95 -10.90
N SER A 77 8.70 2.23 -11.27
CA SER A 77 8.55 1.56 -12.56
C SER A 77 7.37 2.08 -13.40
N CYS A 78 6.48 2.91 -12.83
CA CYS A 78 5.49 3.64 -13.60
C CYS A 78 6.27 4.75 -14.30
N GLY A 79 6.48 4.62 -15.60
CA GLY A 79 7.18 5.66 -16.36
C GLY A 79 6.35 6.95 -16.42
N GLU A 80 6.53 7.84 -15.45
CA GLU A 80 6.45 9.29 -15.64
C GLU A 80 7.90 9.76 -15.48
N GLY A 81 8.63 10.01 -16.57
CA GLY A 81 8.33 11.13 -17.45
C GLY A 81 8.92 12.37 -16.78
N ARG A 82 10.11 12.79 -17.23
CA ARG A 82 10.72 14.07 -16.84
C ARG A 82 9.76 15.23 -17.03
#